data_AF-A0A0C9TRA4-F1
#
_entry.id   AF-A0A0C9TRA4-F1
#
_cell.length_a   1.000
_cell.length_b   1.000
_cell.length_c   1.000
_cell.angle_alpha   90.00
_cell.angle_beta   90.00
_cell.angle_gamma   90.00
#
_symmetry.space_group_name_H-M   'P 1'
#
loop_
_entity.id
_entity.type
_entity.pdbx_description
1 polymer ?
#
loop_
_entity_poly.entity_id
_entity_poly.type
_entity_poly.pdbx_seq_one_letter_code
_entity_poly.pdbx_strand_id
1 'polypeptide(L)' 'MQTQHVFGVRPCLWQIKATSAILSGKDVICIVGTGMGKTLTFWMPLLFRPDGVQIMVTL' A
#
# COMPACT_ATOMS: atom_id res chain seq x y z
N MET A 1 10.66 -6.66 4.00
CA MET A 1 11.98 -6.11 3.61
C MET A 1 11.95 -5.43 2.24
N GLN A 2 11.18 -5.92 1.26
CA GLN A 2 11.06 -5.29 -0.09
C GLN A 2 10.66 -3.81 -0.06
N THR A 3 9.65 -3.41 0.71
CA THR A 3 9.21 -1.99 0.81
C THR A 3 10.35 -1.05 1.20
N GLN A 4 11.17 -1.43 2.19
CA GLN A 4 12.30 -0.59 2.63
C GLN A 4 13.41 -0.55 1.57
N HIS A 5 13.65 -1.65 0.87
CA HIS A 5 14.67 -1.71 -0.18
C HIS A 5 14.29 -0.86 -1.42
N VAL A 6 13.01 -0.88 -1.81
CA VAL A 6 12.53 -0.18 -3.02
C VAL A 6 12.20 1.29 -2.74
N PHE A 7 11.55 1.59 -1.61
CA PHE A 7 11.06 2.94 -1.31
C PHE A 7 11.87 3.67 -0.23
N GLY A 8 12.88 3.04 0.38
CA GLY A 8 13.69 3.65 1.45
C GLY A 8 12.93 3.88 2.76
N VAL A 9 11.68 3.45 2.87
CA VAL A 9 10.80 3.70 4.03
C VAL A 9 10.34 2.39 4.68
N ARG A 10 10.24 2.41 6.01
CA ARG A 10 9.64 1.30 6.77
C ARG A 10 8.14 1.55 6.93
N PRO A 11 7.27 0.65 6.45
CA PRO A 11 5.84 0.81 6.63
C PRO A 11 5.46 0.60 8.10
N CYS A 12 4.49 1.36 8.60
CA CYS A 12 3.93 1.16 9.93
C CYS A 12 2.84 0.06 9.92
N LEU A 13 2.40 -0.35 11.10
CA LEU A 13 1.53 -1.52 11.26
C LEU A 13 0.24 -1.43 10.44
N TRP A 14 -0.45 -0.28 10.45
CA TRP A 14 -1.71 -0.15 9.74
C TRP A 14 -1.52 -0.19 8.22
N GLN A 15 -0.40 0.33 7.71
CA GLN A 15 -0.07 0.27 6.28
C GLN A 15 0.14 -1.18 5.84
N ILE A 16 0.85 -1.98 6.65
CA ILE A 16 1.04 -3.41 6.41
C ILE A 16 -0.32 -4.14 6.41
N LYS A 17 -1.19 -3.85 7.38
CA LYS A 17 -2.53 -4.46 7.47
C LYS A 17 -3.38 -4.13 6.23
N ALA A 18 -3.41 -2.86 5.81
CA ALA A 18 -4.15 -2.43 4.63
C ALA A 18 -3.64 -3.12 3.37
N THR A 19 -2.31 -3.10 3.14
CA THR A 19 -1.69 -3.78 2.00
C THR A 19 -1.93 -5.28 2.00
N SER A 20 -1.85 -5.95 3.16
CA SER A 20 -2.13 -7.37 3.26
C SER A 20 -3.59 -7.71 2.91
N ALA A 21 -4.55 -6.86 3.33
CA ALA A 21 -5.95 -7.03 2.98
C ALA A 21 -6.18 -6.85 1.47
N ILE A 22 -5.58 -5.82 0.85
CA ILE A 22 -5.61 -5.59 -0.60
C ILE A 22 -5.03 -6.81 -1.35
N LEU A 23 -3.86 -7.31 -0.93
CA LEU A 23 -3.22 -8.47 -1.57
C LEU A 23 -4.05 -9.75 -1.45
N SER A 24 -4.83 -9.90 -0.38
CA SER A 24 -5.78 -11.00 -0.20
C SER A 24 -7.07 -10.86 -1.03
N GLY A 25 -7.19 -9.82 -1.86
CA GLY A 25 -8.36 -9.59 -2.72
C GLY A 25 -9.58 -9.02 -2.00
N LYS A 26 -9.38 -8.36 -0.85
CA LYS A 26 -10.47 -7.72 -0.09
C LYS A 26 -10.62 -6.26 -0.48
N ASP A 27 -11.86 -5.78 -0.44
CA ASP A 27 -12.16 -4.36 -0.48
C ASP A 27 -11.78 -3.70 0.85
N VAL A 28 -11.09 -2.57 0.78
CA VAL A 28 -10.52 -1.90 1.96
C VAL A 28 -10.91 -0.44 1.98
N ILE A 29 -11.51 0.00 3.08
CA ILE A 29 -11.72 1.42 3.40
C ILE A 29 -10.68 1.82 4.44
N CYS A 30 -9.78 2.74 4.08
CA CYS A 30 -8.81 3.33 5.00
C CYS A 30 -9.13 4.80 5.27
N ILE A 31 -9.54 5.11 6.51
CA ILE A 31 -9.78 6.48 6.97
C ILE A 31 -8.52 6.97 7.68
N VAL A 32 -7.76 7.83 7.02
CA VAL A 32 -6.48 8.35 7.54
C VAL A 32 -6.26 9.79 7.08
N GLY A 33 -5.61 10.59 7.93
CA GLY A 33 -5.31 11.98 7.64
C GLY A 33 -4.33 12.17 6.48
N THR A 34 -4.25 13.41 5.98
CA THR A 34 -3.19 13.82 5.06
C THR A 34 -1.81 13.73 5.74
N GLY A 35 -0.75 13.55 4.96
CA GLY A 35 0.61 13.37 5.50
C GLY A 35 0.90 12.02 6.16
N MET A 36 -0.11 11.21 6.50
CA MET A 36 0.07 9.92 7.19
C MET A 36 0.68 8.82 6.32
N GLY A 37 1.02 9.09 5.06
CA GLY A 37 1.65 8.10 4.18
C GLY A 37 0.69 7.07 3.59
N LYS A 38 -0.61 7.39 3.47
CA LYS A 38 -1.61 6.54 2.79
C LYS A 38 -1.23 6.17 1.35
N THR A 39 -0.47 7.02 0.68
CA THR A 39 0.05 6.74 -0.66
C THR A 39 0.86 5.44 -0.69
N LEU A 40 1.62 5.13 0.37
CA LEU A 40 2.42 3.92 0.45
C LEU A 40 1.56 2.64 0.40
N THR A 41 0.33 2.66 0.91
CA THR A 41 -0.56 1.48 0.87
C THR A 41 -1.04 1.14 -0.53
N PHE A 42 -1.00 2.11 -1.45
CA PHE A 42 -1.25 1.87 -2.87
C PHE A 42 -0.01 1.36 -3.60
N TRP A 43 1.20 1.78 -3.24
CA TRP A 43 2.41 1.33 -3.95
C TRP A 43 2.91 -0.04 -3.49
N MET A 44 2.76 -0.38 -2.22
CA MET A 44 3.27 -1.66 -1.69
C MET A 44 2.69 -2.91 -2.36
N PRO A 45 1.39 -3.02 -2.67
CA PRO A 45 0.82 -4.21 -3.32
C PRO A 45 1.55 -4.60 -4.62
N LEU A 46 2.01 -3.62 -5.42
CA LEU A 46 2.73 -3.87 -6.67
C LEU A 46 4.07 -4.61 -6.46
N LEU A 47 4.71 -4.46 -5.29
CA LEU A 47 5.94 -5.19 -4.98
C LEU A 47 5.73 -6.70 -4.81
N PHE A 48 4.47 -7.13 -4.60
CA PHE A 48 4.10 -8.52 -4.34
C PHE A 48 3.22 -9.11 -5.46
N ARG A 49 2.89 -8.32 -6.49
CA ARG A 49 2.21 -8.76 -7.71
C ARG A 49 2.98 -8.23 -8.93
N PRO A 50 3.97 -8.98 -9.45
CA PRO A 50 4.86 -8.53 -10.52
C PRO A 50 4.12 -8.08 -11.78
N ASP A 51 3.05 -8.80 -12.15
CA ASP A 51 2.21 -8.49 -13.31
C ASP A 51 0.97 -7.66 -12.93
N GLY A 52 0.92 -7.18 -11.69
CA GLY A 52 -0.20 -6.40 -11.17
C GLY A 52 -0.21 -4.99 -11.73
N VAL A 53 -1.37 -4.52 -12.16
CA VAL A 53 -1.61 -3.12 -12.52
C VAL A 53 -2.47 -2.48 -11.45
N GLN A 54 -2.10 -1.28 -11.01
CA GLN A 54 -2.85 -0.51 -10.04
C GLN A 54 -3.25 0.85 -10.61
N ILE A 55 -4.55 1.11 -10.63
CA ILE A 55 -5.11 2.37 -11.10
C ILE A 55 -5.43 3.23 -9.87
N MET A 56 -4.80 4.40 -9.77
CA MET A 56 -5.05 5.37 -8.71
C MET A 56 -5.86 6.52 -9.29
N VAL A 57 -7.06 6.72 -8.77
CA VAL A 57 -7.93 7.84 -9.15
C VAL A 57 -7.82 8.92 -8.10
N THR A 58 -7.47 10.12 -8.53
CA THR A 58 -7.36 11.33 -7.69
C THR A 58 -8.28 12.41 -8.25
N LEU A 59 -8.76 13.29 -7.37
CA LEU A 59 -9.47 14.52 -7.75
C LEU A 59 -8.49 15.69 -7.86
#